data_AF-A0A811NRD8-F1
#
_entry.id   AF-A0A811NRD8-F1
#
_cell.length_a   1.000
_cell.length_b   1.000
_cell.length_c   1.000
_cell.angle_alpha   90.00
_cell.angle_beta   90.00
_cell.angle_gamma   90.00
#
_symmetry.space_group_name_H-M   'P 1'
#
loop_
_entity.id
_entity.type
_entity.pdbx_description
1 polymer ?
#
loop_
_entity_poly.entity_id
_entity_poly.type
_entity_poly.pdbx_seq_one_letter_code
_entity_poly.pdbx_strand_id
1 'polypeptide(L)'
;MAALSSSPSLRHLLLLRPRLLLSPTCLAGSFSRRHIHGRRRLFSSASSSTLTYGDAASTHGDADGVVDVNPPRGTRDFPPEDMRLRTWLFDHFREVSHIMAFEEVDFPVLESEALFIRKAGE
;
A
#
# COMPACT_ATOMS: atom_id res chain seq x y z
N MET A 1 19.09 -3.96 -69.42
CA MET A 1 19.87 -3.29 -68.35
C MET A 1 18.93 -3.17 -67.15
N ALA A 2 19.01 -4.12 -66.20
CA ALA A 2 19.50 -3.91 -64.82
C ALA A 2 18.48 -3.15 -63.95
N ALA A 3 18.05 -3.55 -62.75
CA ALA A 3 18.46 -4.64 -61.88
C ALA A 3 17.32 -4.89 -60.86
N LEU A 4 17.15 -6.15 -60.47
CA LEU A 4 16.40 -6.58 -59.29
C LEU A 4 17.13 -6.04 -58.05
N SER A 5 16.51 -5.16 -57.26
CA SER A 5 17.02 -4.80 -55.93
C SER A 5 16.19 -5.49 -54.86
N SER A 6 16.76 -6.60 -54.41
CA SER A 6 16.44 -7.30 -53.17
C SER A 6 16.47 -6.33 -51.99
N SER A 7 15.35 -6.19 -51.26
CA SER A 7 15.31 -5.48 -49.99
C SER A 7 15.79 -6.41 -48.88
N PRO A 8 16.92 -6.14 -48.20
CA PRO A 8 17.35 -6.99 -47.09
C PRO A 8 16.52 -6.73 -45.84
N SER A 9 15.81 -7.79 -45.43
CA SER A 9 15.36 -8.13 -44.09
C SER A 9 16.06 -7.36 -42.95
N LEU A 10 15.37 -6.38 -42.36
CA LEU A 10 15.76 -5.70 -41.11
C LEU A 10 15.45 -6.60 -39.90
N ARG A 11 15.97 -7.83 -39.89
CA ARG A 11 15.86 -8.77 -38.75
C ARG A 11 17.11 -8.85 -37.88
N HIS A 12 18.09 -7.95 -38.06
CA HIS A 12 19.37 -8.00 -37.32
C HIS A 12 19.75 -6.73 -36.55
N LEU A 13 18.83 -5.81 -36.27
CA LEU A 13 19.06 -4.70 -35.32
C LEU A 13 18.63 -5.03 -33.88
N LEU A 14 18.50 -6.31 -33.55
CA LEU A 14 18.61 -6.79 -32.18
C LEU A 14 20.06 -7.22 -31.98
N LEU A 15 20.70 -6.72 -30.91
CA LEU A 15 21.98 -7.15 -30.32
C LEU A 15 23.19 -6.20 -30.41
N LEU A 16 23.00 -4.90 -30.24
CA LEU A 16 24.01 -4.07 -29.54
C LEU A 16 23.35 -3.28 -28.40
N ARG A 17 22.88 -4.01 -27.38
CA ARG A 17 22.73 -3.42 -26.05
C ARG A 17 24.12 -3.42 -25.40
N PRO A 18 24.71 -2.24 -25.11
CA PRO A 18 25.98 -2.19 -24.41
C PRO A 18 25.76 -2.80 -23.02
N ARG A 19 26.48 -3.89 -22.73
CA ARG A 19 26.61 -4.41 -21.37
C ARG A 19 27.36 -3.35 -20.57
N LEU A 20 26.61 -2.50 -19.86
CA LEU A 20 27.18 -1.61 -18.86
C LEU A 20 27.87 -2.50 -17.81
N LEU A 21 29.19 -2.40 -17.74
CA LEU A 21 30.00 -2.97 -16.67
C LEU A 21 29.49 -2.36 -15.35
N LEU A 22 28.83 -3.20 -14.55
CA LEU A 22 28.48 -2.89 -13.17
C LEU A 22 29.79 -2.89 -12.36
N SER A 23 30.45 -1.74 -12.30
CA SER A 23 31.53 -1.49 -11.37
C SER A 23 30.93 -1.38 -9.95
N PRO A 24 31.43 -2.14 -8.97
CA PRO A 24 31.03 -1.96 -7.58
C PRO A 24 31.88 -0.82 -7.03
N THR A 25 31.62 0.42 -7.46
CA THR A 25 32.13 1.56 -6.72
C THR A 25 31.26 1.69 -5.48
N CYS A 26 31.84 1.21 -4.39
CA CYS A 26 31.43 1.41 -3.01
C CYS A 26 31.26 2.92 -2.76
N LEU A 27 30.12 3.49 -3.13
CA LEU A 27 29.69 4.74 -2.54
C LEU A 27 29.26 4.38 -1.13
N ALA A 28 30.19 4.59 -0.22
CA ALA A 28 29.93 4.85 1.18
C ALA A 28 29.01 6.08 1.27
N GLY A 29 27.74 5.89 0.91
CA GLY A 29 26.67 6.77 1.30
C GLY A 29 26.58 6.62 2.80
N SER A 30 27.01 7.65 3.52
CA SER A 30 26.60 7.83 4.91
C SER A 30 25.08 7.88 4.91
N PHE A 31 24.45 6.71 5.06
CA PHE A 31 23.12 6.60 5.61
C PHE A 31 23.24 7.25 6.99
N SER A 32 22.97 8.56 7.03
CA SER A 32 22.66 9.25 8.27
C SER A 32 21.37 8.59 8.74
N ARG A 33 21.56 7.47 9.46
CA ARG A 33 20.58 6.79 10.27
C ARG A 33 20.09 7.86 11.23
N ARG A 34 19.06 8.60 10.80
CA ARG A 34 18.29 9.46 11.69
C ARG A 34 17.74 8.50 12.71
N HIS A 35 18.40 8.50 13.86
CA HIS A 35 18.02 7.71 15.02
C HIS A 35 16.58 8.12 15.32
N ILE A 36 15.64 7.28 14.90
CA ILE A 36 14.25 7.37 15.34
C ILE A 36 14.35 7.18 16.84
N HIS A 37 14.37 8.29 17.58
CA HIS A 37 14.17 8.28 19.01
C HIS A 37 12.72 7.87 19.21
N GLY A 38 12.51 6.55 19.20
CA GLY A 38 11.28 5.93 19.63
C GLY A 38 11.10 6.25 21.11
N ARG A 39 10.51 7.41 21.41
CA ARG A 39 9.79 7.57 22.67
C ARG A 39 8.72 6.49 22.64
N ARG A 40 8.96 5.40 23.36
CA ARG A 40 7.95 4.40 23.72
C ARG A 40 6.84 5.16 24.43
N ARG A 41 5.82 5.62 23.71
CA ARG A 41 4.54 5.95 24.32
C ARG A 41 3.90 4.61 24.63
N LEU A 42 3.94 4.25 25.90
CA LEU A 42 3.04 3.29 26.51
C LEU A 42 1.63 3.84 26.30
N PHE A 43 0.98 3.46 25.19
CA PHE A 43 -0.46 3.56 25.10
C PHE A 43 -1.02 2.32 25.80
N SER A 44 -1.24 2.48 27.10
CA SER A 44 -2.05 1.58 27.90
C SER A 44 -3.51 1.86 27.55
N SER A 45 -4.17 0.89 26.92
CA SER A 45 -5.62 0.79 26.92
C SER A 45 -5.97 -0.68 27.09
N ALA A 46 -5.97 -1.14 28.34
CA ALA A 46 -6.71 -2.32 28.73
C ALA A 46 -8.20 -1.99 28.61
N SER A 47 -8.80 -2.26 27.45
CA SER A 47 -10.26 -2.28 27.34
C SER A 47 -10.73 -3.66 27.78
N SER A 48 -10.95 -3.79 29.08
CA SER A 48 -11.73 -4.88 29.66
C SER A 48 -13.18 -4.70 29.18
N SER A 49 -13.57 -5.41 28.12
CA SER A 49 -14.96 -5.45 27.69
C SER A 49 -15.71 -6.46 28.55
N THR A 50 -16.37 -5.98 29.61
CA THR A 50 -17.47 -6.71 30.23
C THR A 50 -18.57 -6.86 29.18
N LEU A 51 -18.74 -8.08 28.66
CA LEU A 51 -19.91 -8.47 27.86
C LEU A 51 -21.13 -8.49 28.78
N THR A 52 -21.88 -7.40 28.83
CA THR A 52 -23.30 -7.47 29.23
C THR A 52 -24.08 -7.85 27.98
N TYR A 53 -24.35 -9.15 27.82
CA TYR A 53 -25.38 -9.66 26.91
C TYR A 53 -26.74 -9.21 27.47
N GLY A 54 -27.14 -7.99 27.13
CA GLY A 54 -28.43 -7.40 27.47
C GLY A 54 -29.44 -7.76 26.39
N ASP A 55 -30.25 -8.76 26.69
CA ASP A 55 -31.50 -9.06 26.01
C ASP A 55 -32.51 -7.93 26.32
N ALA A 56 -32.91 -7.15 25.32
CA ALA A 56 -34.08 -6.28 25.38
C ALA A 56 -34.46 -5.78 23.99
N ALA A 57 -35.62 -6.21 23.53
CA ALA A 57 -36.34 -5.66 22.39
C ALA A 57 -36.36 -4.12 22.42
N SER A 58 -35.89 -3.48 21.35
CA SER A 58 -36.01 -2.03 21.17
C SER A 58 -37.10 -1.70 20.15
N THR A 59 -38.24 -1.31 20.70
CA THR A 59 -39.23 -0.43 20.07
C THR A 59 -38.52 0.78 19.44
N HIS A 60 -38.82 1.08 18.17
CA HIS A 60 -38.35 2.28 17.47
C HIS A 60 -38.91 3.55 18.12
N GLY A 61 -38.23 4.02 19.18
CA GLY A 61 -38.40 5.34 19.75
C GLY A 61 -37.31 6.25 19.19
N ASP A 62 -37.71 7.13 18.28
CA ASP A 62 -36.91 8.21 17.72
C ASP A 62 -36.52 9.18 18.85
N ALA A 63 -35.33 8.98 19.41
CA ALA A 63 -34.78 9.79 20.50
C ALA A 63 -33.59 10.60 19.97
N ASP A 64 -33.89 11.83 19.57
CA ASP A 64 -33.07 13.04 19.68
C ASP A 64 -31.58 12.91 19.32
N GLY A 65 -31.29 12.93 18.01
CA GLY A 65 -30.36 13.89 17.36
C GLY A 65 -28.86 13.88 17.69
N VAL A 66 -28.38 13.19 18.72
CA VAL A 66 -26.96 13.16 19.08
C VAL A 66 -26.28 12.00 18.37
N VAL A 67 -25.62 12.31 17.25
CA VAL A 67 -24.82 11.34 16.50
C VAL A 67 -23.54 11.01 17.27
N ASP A 68 -23.25 9.72 17.45
CA ASP A 68 -21.97 9.26 17.99
C ASP A 68 -20.82 9.68 17.07
N VAL A 69 -19.86 10.42 17.62
CA VAL A 69 -18.69 10.95 16.90
C VAL A 69 -17.49 10.01 16.96
N ASN A 70 -17.59 8.91 17.70
CA ASN A 70 -16.51 7.95 17.79
C ASN A 70 -16.32 7.19 16.47
N PRO A 71 -15.07 6.92 16.08
CA PRO A 71 -14.80 6.12 14.90
C PRO A 71 -15.30 4.67 15.12
N PRO A 72 -15.66 3.96 14.03
CA PRO A 72 -16.03 2.55 14.12
C PRO A 72 -14.97 1.72 14.84
N ARG A 73 -15.41 0.73 15.62
CA ARG A 73 -14.49 -0.13 16.38
C ARG A 73 -13.44 -0.75 15.45
N GLY A 74 -12.17 -0.66 15.86
CA GLY A 74 -11.03 -1.16 15.08
C GLY A 74 -10.45 -0.17 14.07
N THR A 75 -11.00 1.05 13.98
CA THR A 75 -10.46 2.14 13.15
C THR A 75 -9.85 3.25 14.02
N ARG A 76 -8.96 4.06 13.44
CA ARG A 76 -8.36 5.22 14.10
C ARG A 76 -8.01 6.30 13.08
N ASP A 77 -7.95 7.55 13.54
CA ASP A 77 -7.48 8.68 12.76
C ASP A 77 -5.94 8.73 12.68
N PHE A 78 -5.45 9.39 11.63
CA PHE A 78 -4.02 9.62 11.42
C PHE A 78 -3.72 11.13 11.51
N PRO A 79 -3.05 11.60 12.57
CA PRO A 79 -2.65 13.00 12.65
C PRO A 79 -1.55 13.33 11.62
N PRO A 80 -1.29 14.62 11.33
CA PRO A 80 -0.38 15.03 10.26
C PRO A 80 1.03 14.44 10.34
N GLU A 81 1.56 14.21 11.55
CA GLU A 81 2.84 13.54 11.75
C GLU A 81 2.84 12.08 11.29
N ASP A 82 1.77 11.34 11.59
CA ASP A 82 1.64 9.94 11.21
C ASP A 82 1.34 9.81 9.71
N MET A 83 0.57 10.74 9.15
CA MET A 83 0.34 10.83 7.70
C MET A 83 1.65 11.08 6.93
N ARG A 84 2.52 11.99 7.42
CA ARG A 84 3.83 12.23 6.79
C ARG A 84 4.71 10.98 6.83
N LEU A 85 4.74 10.28 7.97
CA LEU A 85 5.50 9.03 8.10
C LEU A 85 4.96 7.95 7.15
N ARG A 86 3.63 7.81 7.09
CA ARG A 86 2.93 6.89 6.19
C ARG A 86 3.28 7.20 4.72
N THR A 87 3.15 8.45 4.30
CA THR A 87 3.46 8.88 2.93
C THR A 87 4.92 8.60 2.59
N TRP A 88 5.86 9.03 3.45
CA TRP A 88 7.29 8.74 3.26
C TRP A 88 7.55 7.25 3.05
N LEU A 89 6.94 6.37 3.85
CA LEU A 89 7.11 4.93 3.73
C LEU A 89 6.56 4.40 2.40
N PHE A 90 5.33 4.76 2.04
CA PHE A 90 4.71 4.27 0.80
C PHE A 90 5.40 4.79 -0.45
N ASP A 91 6.00 5.98 -0.41
CA ASP A 91 6.77 6.51 -1.53
C ASP A 91 8.01 5.65 -1.84
N HIS A 92 8.68 5.13 -0.80
CA HIS A 92 9.80 4.19 -0.99
C HIS A 92 9.33 2.88 -1.63
N PHE A 93 8.14 2.39 -1.25
CA PHE A 93 7.58 1.18 -1.87
C PHE A 93 7.23 1.41 -3.34
N ARG A 94 6.59 2.54 -3.68
CA ARG A 94 6.28 2.89 -5.06
C ARG A 94 7.53 2.99 -5.92
N GLU A 95 8.58 3.65 -5.42
CA GLU A 95 9.85 3.78 -6.13
C GLU A 95 10.44 2.40 -6.50
N VAL A 96 10.50 1.49 -5.53
CA VAL A 96 11.01 0.12 -5.75
C VAL A 96 10.10 -0.66 -6.70
N SER A 97 8.78 -0.57 -6.56
CA SER A 97 7.82 -1.22 -7.44
C SER A 97 8.00 -0.79 -8.91
N HIS A 98 8.23 0.50 -9.17
CA HIS A 98 8.48 0.99 -10.53
C HIS A 98 9.80 0.48 -11.12
N ILE A 99 10.88 0.43 -10.32
CA ILE A 99 12.18 -0.13 -10.76
C ILE A 99 12.02 -1.61 -11.15
N MET A 100 11.12 -2.33 -10.48
CA MET A 100 10.82 -3.74 -10.72
C MET A 100 9.71 -3.95 -11.78
N ALA A 101 9.32 -2.90 -12.50
CA ALA A 101 8.32 -2.92 -13.56
C ALA A 101 6.92 -3.43 -13.13
N PHE A 102 6.55 -3.21 -11.88
CA PHE A 102 5.16 -3.38 -11.44
C PHE A 102 4.29 -2.20 -11.90
N GLU A 103 3.05 -2.49 -12.27
CA GLU A 103 2.04 -1.49 -12.63
C GLU A 103 1.05 -1.29 -11.47
N GLU A 104 0.72 -0.04 -11.18
CA GLU A 104 -0.24 0.32 -10.14
C GLU A 104 -1.67 0.13 -10.67
N VAL A 105 -2.48 -0.64 -9.94
CA VAL A 105 -3.89 -0.88 -10.25
C VAL A 105 -4.69 -0.70 -8.97
N ASP A 106 -5.81 0.01 -9.07
CA ASP A 106 -6.76 0.20 -7.96
C ASP A 106 -8.06 -0.57 -8.22
N PHE A 107 -8.69 -1.00 -7.13
CA PHE A 107 -9.91 -1.82 -7.16
C PHE A 107 -10.95 -1.26 -6.18
N PRO A 108 -12.24 -1.55 -6.36
CA PRO A 108 -13.27 -1.15 -5.40
C PRO A 108 -12.97 -1.64 -3.99
N VAL A 109 -13.25 -0.79 -2.98
CA VAL A 109 -13.02 -1.12 -1.56
C VAL A 109 -13.89 -2.28 -1.09
N LEU A 110 -15.11 -2.38 -1.63
CA LEU A 110 -16.09 -3.40 -1.30
C LEU A 110 -16.44 -4.22 -2.55
N GLU A 111 -16.54 -5.52 -2.35
CA GLU A 111 -16.97 -6.50 -3.35
C GLU A 111 -18.30 -7.14 -2.93
N SER A 112 -18.91 -7.93 -3.82
CA SER A 112 -20.11 -8.68 -3.45
C SER A 112 -19.80 -9.76 -2.40
N GLU A 113 -20.76 -10.01 -1.50
CA GLU A 113 -20.64 -11.04 -0.46
C GLU A 113 -20.24 -12.41 -1.04
N ALA A 114 -20.85 -12.80 -2.16
CA ALA A 114 -20.54 -14.05 -2.85
C ALA A 114 -19.06 -14.18 -3.24
N LEU A 115 -18.40 -13.08 -3.65
CA LEU A 115 -16.98 -13.07 -3.95
C LEU A 115 -16.11 -13.18 -2.69
N PHE A 116 -16.51 -12.55 -1.59
CA PHE A 116 -15.81 -12.69 -0.31
C PHE A 116 -15.88 -14.12 0.22
N ILE A 117 -17.06 -14.75 0.20
CA ILE A 117 -17.24 -16.15 0.60
C ILE A 117 -16.33 -17.07 -0.22
N ARG A 118 -16.26 -16.85 -1.55
CA ARG A 118 -15.40 -17.65 -2.43
C ARG A 118 -13.90 -17.47 -2.14
N LYS A 119 -13.44 -16.25 -1.81
CA LYS A 119 -12.03 -15.94 -1.53
C LYS A 119 -11.57 -16.33 -0.13
N ALA A 120 -12.51 -16.61 0.79
CA ALA A 120 -12.22 -16.85 2.21
C ALA A 120 -11.51 -18.18 2.52
N GLY A 121 -11.22 -19.02 1.53
CA GLY A 121 -10.43 -20.24 1.74
C GLY A 121 -10.25 -21.10 0.50
N GLU A 122 -9.12 -20.89 -0.18
CA GLU A 122 -8.23 -21.97 -0.65
C GLU A 122 -7.10 -22.16 0.38
#